data_AF-A0A959GAZ2-F1
#
_entry.id   AF-A0A959GAZ2-F1
#
_cell.length_a   1.000
_cell.length_b   1.000
_cell.length_c   1.000
_cell.angle_alpha   90.00
_cell.angle_beta   90.00
_cell.angle_gamma   90.00
#
_symmetry.space_group_name_H-M   'P 1'
#
loop_
_entity.id
_entity.type
_entity.pdbx_description
1 polymer ?
#
loop_
_entity_poly.entity_id
_entity_poly.type
_entity_poly.pdbx_seq_one_letter_code
_entity_poly.pdbx_strand_id
1 'polypeptide(L)'
;MKKIILQSSVLSTFILLAVLSAPAQPQNIPTIVEAEDGVLGPDFTVEQEGGVTYITTTTDGAGGSPENANRVATLEVTFPAAQAYGLYVRIRVGPAAANDDSFFYGNGFGEQSPASGDDWIRANNLYSVGYAGGGQVVGGEGIVTSGVWKWVNLSEFLLDEPPVVFNVPSGALTQTFQIGAREDGLDIDKVAFARADYFYTVSNLENGQAGSSTPGGGVSSPPIADGKPKFLGSVYSQSQKVGFTNYFNQVTPENAGKWGSVEPFRDNMNWTELDSAYALAKDNGFPYRHHVMIWGNQQPSWIENLPVSEQRAEIEEWFQAVAGRYPDIDFVEVVNEPLHDPPNAPGSGGGNYINALGGSGATGWDWVLEAFRLARQYFPSSQLLINDYSIVNSTSSTNQYLQIINLLKAEGLIDQIGVQAHAFSTGASASQMRSNLDALAATGLPLYVTEMDIDGPTDQVQLESYQRIFPVFWEHPAVKGVTLWGFRPGMWRTAQQAYLIEPDGVTERPAMEWLREYVQNTVLHTREPAPTSDHVAVFPNPVTADQITVRGMERVQRAELFDLSGRLIWSASPGCNVLRFDFALSPGLYILQLYDEGCFYAKKVMVL
;
A
#
# COMPACT_ATOMS: atom_id res chain seq x y z
N MET A 1 -35.01 44.93 -75.50
CA MET A 1 -33.80 44.10 -75.32
C MET A 1 -33.31 44.24 -73.89
N LYS A 2 -32.81 43.14 -73.33
CA LYS A 2 -32.15 42.96 -72.01
C LYS A 2 -33.09 42.84 -70.78
N LYS A 3 -33.31 41.56 -70.43
CA LYS A 3 -33.69 41.07 -69.09
C LYS A 3 -32.65 41.55 -68.06
N ILE A 4 -33.10 42.06 -66.92
CA ILE A 4 -32.30 42.17 -65.70
C ILE A 4 -33.10 41.52 -64.56
N ILE A 5 -32.42 40.61 -63.88
CA ILE A 5 -32.89 39.74 -62.81
C ILE A 5 -32.95 40.56 -61.52
N LEU A 6 -34.10 40.55 -60.83
CA LEU A 6 -34.23 41.03 -59.45
C LEU A 6 -34.05 39.82 -58.51
N GLN A 7 -32.94 39.76 -57.79
CA GLN A 7 -32.78 38.91 -56.61
C GLN A 7 -33.20 39.72 -55.38
N SER A 8 -34.25 39.25 -54.70
CA SER A 8 -34.66 39.72 -53.38
C SER A 8 -33.86 38.97 -52.30
N SER A 9 -33.01 39.67 -51.56
CA SER A 9 -32.38 39.16 -50.34
C SER A 9 -33.35 39.27 -49.17
N VAL A 10 -33.84 38.14 -48.67
CA VAL A 10 -34.57 38.05 -47.40
C VAL A 10 -33.54 38.03 -46.27
N LEU A 11 -33.54 39.05 -45.43
CA LEU A 11 -32.75 39.11 -44.21
C LEU A 11 -33.53 38.38 -43.10
N SER A 12 -33.17 37.13 -42.82
CA SER A 12 -33.73 36.38 -41.68
C SER A 12 -32.96 36.76 -40.41
N THR A 13 -33.62 37.51 -39.53
CA THR A 13 -33.12 37.80 -38.17
C THR A 13 -33.21 36.53 -37.32
N PHE A 14 -32.09 35.86 -37.09
CA PHE A 14 -31.99 34.83 -36.05
C PHE A 14 -31.88 35.51 -34.69
N ILE A 15 -32.94 35.43 -33.88
CA ILE A 15 -32.87 35.71 -32.45
C ILE A 15 -32.22 34.49 -31.80
N LEU A 16 -30.95 34.63 -31.43
CA LEU A 16 -30.24 33.64 -30.63
C LEU A 16 -30.79 33.73 -29.19
N LEU A 17 -31.72 32.84 -28.84
CA LEU A 17 -32.12 32.65 -27.45
C LEU A 17 -30.94 31.99 -26.73
N ALA A 18 -30.12 32.79 -26.04
CA ALA A 18 -29.14 32.27 -25.11
C ALA A 18 -29.89 31.61 -23.95
N VAL A 19 -30.01 30.29 -23.98
CA VAL A 19 -30.39 29.51 -22.80
C VAL A 19 -29.22 29.66 -21.84
N LEU A 20 -29.38 30.53 -20.85
CA LEU A 20 -28.51 30.57 -19.68
C LEU A 20 -28.67 29.22 -18.98
N SER A 21 -27.73 28.30 -19.21
CA SER A 21 -27.57 27.11 -18.39
C SER A 21 -27.33 27.57 -16.96
N ALA A 22 -28.18 27.13 -16.03
CA ALA A 22 -27.90 27.26 -14.61
C ALA A 22 -26.48 26.72 -14.33
N PRO A 23 -25.70 27.33 -13.42
CA PRO A 23 -24.41 26.78 -13.05
C PRO A 23 -24.61 25.32 -12.60
N ALA A 24 -23.87 24.40 -13.20
CA ALA A 24 -23.89 23.00 -12.80
C ALA A 24 -23.59 22.91 -11.30
N GLN A 25 -24.46 22.25 -10.54
CA GLN A 25 -24.20 21.97 -9.13
C GLN A 25 -22.86 21.20 -9.02
N PRO A 26 -22.00 21.52 -8.03
CA PRO A 26 -20.79 20.76 -7.79
C PRO A 26 -21.13 19.27 -7.63
N GLN A 27 -20.65 18.43 -8.54
CA GLN A 27 -21.00 17.01 -8.60
C GLN A 27 -20.46 16.20 -7.42
N ASN A 28 -19.62 16.80 -6.58
CA ASN A 28 -19.08 16.22 -5.37
C ASN A 28 -19.86 16.60 -4.10
N ILE A 29 -20.99 17.30 -4.19
CA ILE A 29 -21.93 17.47 -3.06
C ILE A 29 -22.85 16.24 -2.98
N PRO A 30 -23.07 15.63 -1.80
CA PRO A 30 -23.96 14.49 -1.67
C PRO A 30 -25.42 14.90 -1.94
N THR A 31 -26.18 14.02 -2.58
CA THR A 31 -27.64 14.15 -2.69
C THR A 31 -28.27 13.54 -1.44
N ILE A 32 -28.80 14.39 -0.56
CA ILE A 32 -29.36 13.99 0.74
C ILE A 32 -30.88 14.03 0.66
N VAL A 33 -31.53 13.00 1.19
CA VAL A 33 -32.99 12.91 1.32
C VAL A 33 -33.30 12.50 2.76
N GLU A 34 -34.15 13.28 3.43
CA GLU A 34 -34.66 12.93 4.75
C GLU A 34 -35.59 11.72 4.61
N ALA A 35 -35.44 10.73 5.49
CA ALA A 35 -36.12 9.44 5.34
C ALA A 35 -37.64 9.60 5.50
N GLU A 36 -38.09 10.55 6.30
CA GLU A 36 -39.50 10.87 6.52
C GLU A 36 -40.18 11.60 5.34
N ASP A 37 -39.42 12.13 4.39
CA ASP A 37 -39.96 12.78 3.18
C ASP A 37 -40.45 11.76 2.14
N GLY A 38 -40.19 10.47 2.36
CA GLY A 38 -40.63 9.36 1.51
C GLY A 38 -42.11 9.02 1.63
N VAL A 39 -42.56 8.15 0.71
CA VAL A 39 -43.84 7.44 0.87
C VAL A 39 -43.62 6.25 1.79
N LEU A 40 -44.09 6.39 3.03
CA LEU A 40 -43.90 5.38 4.08
C LEU A 40 -45.02 4.33 4.06
N GLY A 41 -44.65 3.07 4.10
CA GLY A 41 -45.57 1.97 4.39
C GLY A 41 -46.10 2.07 5.84
N PRO A 42 -47.31 1.53 6.14
CA PRO A 42 -47.94 1.69 7.45
C PRO A 42 -47.18 1.19 8.67
N ASP A 43 -46.14 0.38 8.52
CA ASP A 43 -45.37 -0.16 9.66
C ASP A 43 -44.22 0.77 10.07
N PHE A 44 -43.93 1.80 9.26
CA PHE A 44 -43.04 2.91 9.61
C PHE A 44 -43.80 4.03 10.33
N THR A 45 -43.16 4.59 11.35
CA THR A 45 -43.61 5.78 12.07
C THR A 45 -42.57 6.88 11.97
N VAL A 46 -43.03 8.12 11.90
CA VAL A 46 -42.18 9.31 11.97
C VAL A 46 -42.14 9.79 13.41
N GLU A 47 -40.95 9.90 13.97
CA GLU A 47 -40.71 10.39 15.33
C GLU A 47 -39.75 11.57 15.33
N GLN A 48 -39.62 12.24 16.48
CA GLN A 48 -38.72 13.38 16.66
C GLN A 48 -38.06 13.35 18.04
N GLU A 49 -36.73 13.37 18.05
CA GLU A 49 -35.94 13.42 19.28
C GLU A 49 -34.69 14.28 19.10
N GLY A 50 -34.40 15.16 20.07
CA GLY A 50 -33.16 15.95 20.05
C GLY A 50 -33.02 16.91 18.87
N GLY A 51 -34.13 17.27 18.21
CA GLY A 51 -34.14 18.10 17.00
C GLY A 51 -33.91 17.33 15.70
N VAL A 52 -33.81 16.00 15.75
CA VAL A 52 -33.77 15.11 14.59
C VAL A 52 -35.16 14.51 14.40
N THR A 53 -35.68 14.58 13.19
CA THR A 53 -36.86 13.82 12.76
C THR A 53 -36.37 12.56 12.07
N TYR A 54 -36.99 11.42 12.31
CA TYR A 54 -36.54 10.15 11.75
C TYR A 54 -37.71 9.19 11.54
N ILE A 55 -37.49 8.18 10.71
CA ILE A 55 -38.39 7.03 10.60
C ILE A 55 -37.87 5.88 11.46
N THR A 56 -38.79 5.12 12.03
CA THR A 56 -38.51 3.89 12.75
C THR A 56 -39.62 2.88 12.46
N THR A 57 -39.33 1.59 12.51
CA THR A 57 -40.36 0.54 12.35
C THR A 57 -40.86 0.08 13.71
N THR A 58 -42.13 -0.28 13.78
CA THR A 58 -42.77 -0.79 15.01
C THR A 58 -42.89 -2.30 15.04
N THR A 59 -42.28 -2.98 14.06
CA THR A 59 -42.43 -4.43 13.87
C THR A 59 -41.11 -5.09 13.50
N ASP A 60 -40.94 -6.29 14.05
CA ASP A 60 -39.85 -7.21 13.70
C ASP A 60 -40.17 -8.11 12.51
N GLY A 61 -39.13 -8.52 11.80
CA GLY A 61 -39.16 -9.41 10.66
C GLY A 61 -37.94 -10.32 10.66
N ALA A 62 -38.17 -11.61 10.44
CA ALA A 62 -37.11 -12.62 10.45
C ALA A 62 -36.72 -13.09 9.03
N GLY A 63 -37.41 -12.63 7.99
CA GLY A 63 -37.15 -12.99 6.59
C GLY A 63 -35.87 -12.38 6.01
N GLY A 64 -35.61 -12.68 4.73
CA GLY A 64 -34.57 -12.05 3.91
C GLY A 64 -35.06 -10.86 3.08
N SER A 65 -36.22 -10.30 3.43
CA SER A 65 -36.87 -9.19 2.73
C SER A 65 -37.86 -8.50 3.68
N PRO A 66 -38.45 -7.35 3.31
CA PRO A 66 -39.51 -6.71 4.08
C PRO A 66 -40.84 -7.47 4.12
N GLU A 67 -40.96 -8.56 3.36
CA GLU A 67 -42.11 -9.48 3.27
C GLU A 67 -43.37 -8.88 2.60
N ASN A 68 -43.70 -7.62 2.87
CA ASN A 68 -44.87 -6.95 2.31
C ASN A 68 -44.67 -5.42 2.19
N ALA A 69 -45.52 -4.77 1.40
CA ALA A 69 -45.41 -3.35 1.10
C ALA A 69 -45.63 -2.42 2.30
N ASN A 70 -46.22 -2.89 3.40
CA ASN A 70 -46.39 -2.03 4.58
C ASN A 70 -45.07 -1.74 5.28
N ARG A 71 -44.06 -2.57 5.00
CA ARG A 71 -42.71 -2.52 5.57
C ARG A 71 -41.71 -1.83 4.64
N VAL A 72 -42.18 -1.06 3.66
CA VAL A 72 -41.34 -0.38 2.67
C VAL A 72 -41.55 1.12 2.72
N ALA A 73 -40.45 1.88 2.78
CA ALA A 73 -40.41 3.31 2.58
C ALA A 73 -39.79 3.62 1.21
N THR A 74 -40.45 4.45 0.41
CA THR A 74 -40.05 4.78 -0.97
C THR A 74 -39.61 6.23 -1.07
N LEU A 75 -38.38 6.45 -1.54
CA LEU A 75 -37.71 7.74 -1.66
C LEU A 75 -37.47 8.07 -3.15
N GLU A 76 -37.69 9.33 -3.52
CA GLU A 76 -37.34 9.86 -4.83
C GLU A 76 -36.07 10.70 -4.72
N VAL A 77 -35.00 10.28 -5.39
CA VAL A 77 -33.68 10.89 -5.30
C VAL A 77 -33.31 11.51 -6.64
N THR A 78 -33.05 12.82 -6.68
CA THR A 78 -32.67 13.52 -7.90
C THR A 78 -31.18 13.86 -7.90
N PHE A 79 -30.45 13.23 -8.82
CA PHE A 79 -29.00 13.30 -8.92
C PHE A 79 -28.53 14.46 -9.82
N PRO A 80 -27.36 15.05 -9.53
CA PRO A 80 -26.79 16.12 -10.36
C PRO A 80 -26.23 15.63 -11.69
N ALA A 81 -25.88 14.34 -11.82
CA ALA A 81 -25.27 13.77 -13.02
C ALA A 81 -25.44 12.25 -13.10
N ALA A 82 -25.23 11.70 -14.30
CA ALA A 82 -25.18 10.27 -14.54
C ALA A 82 -23.76 9.74 -14.24
N GLN A 83 -23.61 9.04 -13.13
CA GLN A 83 -22.34 8.55 -12.59
C GLN A 83 -22.57 7.49 -11.51
N ALA A 84 -21.49 6.96 -10.94
CA ALA A 84 -21.51 6.01 -9.83
C ALA A 84 -21.58 6.74 -8.48
N TYR A 85 -22.48 6.29 -7.61
CA TYR A 85 -22.69 6.84 -6.27
C TYR A 85 -22.59 5.75 -5.19
N GLY A 86 -21.97 6.09 -4.07
CA GLY A 86 -22.05 5.32 -2.83
C GLY A 86 -23.26 5.73 -2.01
N LEU A 87 -23.82 4.77 -1.25
CA LEU A 87 -24.95 4.94 -0.36
C LEU A 87 -24.47 5.11 1.09
N TYR A 88 -24.86 6.22 1.70
CA TYR A 88 -24.62 6.55 3.09
C TYR A 88 -25.95 6.66 3.81
N VAL A 89 -25.99 6.20 5.06
CA VAL A 89 -27.19 6.32 5.91
C VAL A 89 -26.81 6.90 7.26
N ARG A 90 -27.65 7.81 7.77
CA ARG A 90 -27.56 8.31 9.13
C ARG A 90 -28.57 7.56 10.00
N ILE A 91 -28.05 6.78 10.94
CA ILE A 91 -28.84 5.88 11.78
C ILE A 91 -28.58 6.11 13.26
N ARG A 92 -29.50 5.62 14.09
CA ARG A 92 -29.28 5.39 15.51
C ARG A 92 -29.81 4.01 15.87
N VAL A 93 -28.93 3.19 16.42
CA VAL A 93 -29.28 1.85 16.91
C VAL A 93 -29.83 1.98 18.33
N GLY A 94 -30.99 1.38 18.58
CA GLY A 94 -31.69 1.41 19.85
C GLY A 94 -30.96 0.71 21.00
N PRO A 95 -31.56 0.75 22.21
CA PRO A 95 -30.94 0.26 23.44
C PRO A 95 -30.80 -1.26 23.50
N ALA A 96 -31.52 -2.04 22.70
CA ALA A 96 -31.35 -3.49 22.64
C ALA A 96 -30.15 -3.91 21.76
N ALA A 97 -29.42 -2.93 21.20
CA ALA A 97 -28.17 -3.11 20.47
C ALA A 97 -28.32 -4.09 19.31
N ALA A 98 -27.80 -5.32 19.44
CA ALA A 98 -27.79 -6.32 18.36
C ALA A 98 -29.18 -6.85 17.95
N ASN A 99 -30.26 -6.44 18.63
CA ASN A 99 -31.63 -6.72 18.20
C ASN A 99 -32.30 -5.52 17.51
N ASP A 100 -31.64 -4.35 17.49
CA ASP A 100 -32.14 -3.09 16.95
C ASP A 100 -31.26 -2.59 15.79
N ASP A 101 -30.52 -3.50 15.12
CA ASP A 101 -29.33 -3.12 14.36
C ASP A 101 -29.35 -3.50 12.88
N SER A 102 -30.54 -3.70 12.35
CA SER A 102 -30.67 -4.15 10.98
C SER A 102 -31.90 -3.64 10.25
N PHE A 103 -31.73 -3.54 8.94
CA PHE A 103 -32.79 -3.17 8.00
C PHE A 103 -32.44 -3.67 6.59
N PHE A 104 -33.34 -3.45 5.65
CA PHE A 104 -33.12 -3.74 4.24
C PHE A 104 -33.01 -2.46 3.41
N TYR A 105 -32.25 -2.52 2.33
CA TYR A 105 -32.27 -1.51 1.29
C TYR A 105 -32.29 -2.17 -0.08
N GLY A 106 -32.88 -1.49 -1.08
CA GLY A 106 -32.97 -2.04 -2.43
C GLY A 106 -31.58 -2.32 -3.01
N ASN A 107 -31.43 -3.44 -3.71
CA ASN A 107 -30.17 -3.84 -4.37
C ASN A 107 -29.78 -2.95 -5.58
N GLY A 108 -30.60 -1.94 -5.88
CA GLY A 108 -30.46 -0.99 -6.97
C GLY A 108 -31.58 0.06 -6.91
N PHE A 109 -31.66 0.90 -7.95
CA PHE A 109 -32.78 1.83 -8.12
C PHE A 109 -33.99 1.16 -8.75
N GLY A 110 -35.17 1.69 -8.44
CA GLY A 110 -36.47 1.21 -8.92
C GLY A 110 -37.34 0.63 -7.79
N GLU A 111 -38.55 0.22 -8.19
CA GLU A 111 -39.49 -0.50 -7.32
C GLU A 111 -39.00 -1.93 -7.08
N GLN A 112 -38.84 -2.29 -5.82
CA GLN A 112 -38.44 -3.61 -5.35
C GLN A 112 -39.67 -4.43 -5.00
N SER A 113 -39.63 -5.74 -5.23
CA SER A 113 -40.66 -6.66 -4.73
C SER A 113 -40.44 -6.89 -3.24
N PRO A 114 -41.38 -6.51 -2.34
CA PRO A 114 -41.19 -6.68 -0.90
C PRO A 114 -41.06 -8.13 -0.46
N ALA A 115 -41.50 -9.09 -1.27
CA ALA A 115 -41.46 -10.52 -0.97
C ALA A 115 -40.27 -11.27 -1.60
N SER A 116 -39.47 -10.60 -2.45
CA SER A 116 -38.33 -11.20 -3.14
C SER A 116 -37.06 -10.91 -2.38
N GLY A 117 -36.43 -11.90 -1.74
CA GLY A 117 -35.14 -11.69 -1.07
C GLY A 117 -34.03 -11.20 -2.00
N ASP A 118 -34.13 -11.50 -3.31
CA ASP A 118 -33.13 -11.11 -4.30
C ASP A 118 -33.11 -9.59 -4.57
N ASP A 119 -34.21 -8.89 -4.27
CA ASP A 119 -34.39 -7.45 -4.53
C ASP A 119 -33.82 -6.57 -3.41
N TRP A 120 -33.44 -7.17 -2.29
CA TRP A 120 -33.04 -6.47 -1.07
C TRP A 120 -31.66 -6.90 -0.59
N ILE A 121 -30.95 -5.95 0.01
CA ILE A 121 -29.71 -6.19 0.71
C ILE A 121 -29.96 -5.91 2.18
N ARG A 122 -29.50 -6.83 3.03
CA ARG A 122 -29.64 -6.72 4.48
C ARG A 122 -28.43 -5.98 5.07
N ALA A 123 -28.66 -4.79 5.59
CA ALA A 123 -27.68 -4.16 6.48
C ALA A 123 -27.89 -4.74 7.89
N ASN A 124 -26.87 -5.39 8.46
CA ASN A 124 -26.95 -6.07 9.76
C ASN A 124 -25.72 -5.78 10.62
N ASN A 125 -25.76 -6.12 11.91
CA ASN A 125 -24.65 -5.93 12.86
C ASN A 125 -24.26 -4.43 13.00
N LEU A 126 -25.22 -3.51 12.83
CA LEU A 126 -24.95 -2.08 12.82
C LEU A 126 -24.67 -1.51 14.23
N TYR A 127 -24.85 -2.27 15.31
CA TYR A 127 -24.80 -1.76 16.68
C TYR A 127 -23.44 -1.20 17.12
N SER A 128 -22.34 -1.66 16.52
CA SER A 128 -20.97 -1.31 16.94
C SER A 128 -20.13 -0.58 15.88
N VAL A 129 -20.73 -0.26 14.73
CA VAL A 129 -20.05 0.30 13.55
C VAL A 129 -20.54 1.72 13.25
N GLY A 130 -19.83 2.47 12.42
CA GLY A 130 -20.17 3.82 11.95
C GLY A 130 -19.24 4.92 12.46
N TYR A 131 -19.58 6.16 12.12
CA TYR A 131 -18.79 7.36 12.40
C TYR A 131 -19.67 8.49 12.92
N ALA A 132 -19.25 9.18 13.98
CA ALA A 132 -20.01 10.26 14.62
C ALA A 132 -19.23 11.59 14.75
N GLY A 133 -17.91 11.55 14.63
CA GLY A 133 -17.06 12.74 14.72
C GLY A 133 -17.01 13.51 13.40
N GLY A 134 -17.26 14.82 13.43
CA GLY A 134 -17.37 15.67 12.23
C GLY A 134 -16.22 15.59 11.22
N GLY A 135 -14.98 15.42 11.70
CA GLY A 135 -13.78 15.30 10.84
C GLY A 135 -13.52 13.88 10.30
N GLN A 136 -14.24 12.87 10.79
CA GLN A 136 -14.03 11.48 10.37
C GLN A 136 -14.57 11.27 8.97
N VAL A 137 -13.77 10.69 8.09
CA VAL A 137 -14.22 10.22 6.78
C VAL A 137 -15.06 8.96 6.97
N VAL A 138 -16.28 8.97 6.44
CA VAL A 138 -17.22 7.86 6.51
C VAL A 138 -16.84 6.85 5.42
N GLY A 139 -16.02 5.87 5.80
CA GLY A 139 -15.56 4.77 4.95
C GLY A 139 -16.19 3.46 5.41
N GLY A 140 -15.39 2.38 5.48
CA GLY A 140 -15.78 1.02 5.90
C GLY A 140 -16.50 0.92 7.26
N GLU A 141 -16.06 0.03 8.15
CA GLU A 141 -16.89 -0.28 9.33
C GLU A 141 -16.96 0.88 10.34
N GLY A 142 -15.84 1.55 10.68
CA GLY A 142 -15.83 2.52 11.78
C GLY A 142 -16.16 1.87 13.14
N ILE A 143 -16.11 2.63 14.24
CA ILE A 143 -16.41 2.11 15.59
C ILE A 143 -17.22 3.15 16.37
N VAL A 144 -18.52 2.93 16.46
CA VAL A 144 -19.45 3.75 17.27
C VAL A 144 -20.51 2.84 17.89
N THR A 145 -20.72 3.00 19.19
CA THR A 145 -21.68 2.21 19.98
C THR A 145 -23.15 2.53 19.64
N SER A 146 -24.09 1.76 20.19
CA SER A 146 -25.52 2.05 20.11
C SER A 146 -25.89 3.35 20.85
N GLY A 147 -27.10 3.86 20.57
CA GLY A 147 -27.64 5.08 21.19
C GLY A 147 -27.05 6.39 20.67
N VAL A 148 -26.19 6.35 19.65
CA VAL A 148 -25.54 7.53 19.06
C VAL A 148 -25.93 7.66 17.58
N TRP A 149 -26.30 8.87 17.16
CA TRP A 149 -26.47 9.19 15.75
C TRP A 149 -25.13 9.08 15.02
N LYS A 150 -25.10 8.27 13.96
CA LYS A 150 -23.87 7.94 13.24
C LYS A 150 -24.13 7.75 11.76
N TRP A 151 -23.11 7.98 10.98
CA TRP A 151 -23.09 7.72 9.55
C TRP A 151 -22.42 6.38 9.25
N VAL A 152 -23.00 5.63 8.32
CA VAL A 152 -22.46 4.38 7.79
C VAL A 152 -22.44 4.47 6.27
N ASN A 153 -21.34 4.06 5.64
CA ASN A 153 -21.26 3.89 4.18
C ASN A 153 -21.63 2.45 3.83
N LEU A 154 -22.88 2.22 3.40
CA LEU A 154 -23.37 0.89 3.07
C LEU A 154 -22.74 0.32 1.80
N SER A 155 -22.21 1.19 0.93
CA SER A 155 -21.46 0.75 -0.26
C SER A 155 -20.06 0.23 0.06
N GLU A 156 -19.53 0.48 1.27
CA GLU A 156 -18.23 -0.03 1.74
C GLU A 156 -18.35 -0.91 3.00
N PHE A 157 -19.58 -1.22 3.43
CA PHE A 157 -19.85 -2.03 4.61
C PHE A 157 -19.79 -3.52 4.22
N LEU A 158 -18.79 -4.24 4.74
CA LEU A 158 -18.37 -5.54 4.20
C LEU A 158 -18.64 -6.75 5.11
N LEU A 159 -19.55 -6.66 6.08
CA LEU A 159 -19.77 -7.77 7.02
C LEU A 159 -20.25 -9.04 6.30
N ASP A 160 -21.53 -9.12 5.94
CA ASP A 160 -22.12 -10.36 5.40
C ASP A 160 -22.65 -10.23 3.97
N GLU A 161 -22.66 -9.03 3.39
CA GLU A 161 -23.29 -8.76 2.10
C GLU A 161 -22.33 -8.05 1.12
N PRO A 162 -22.42 -8.32 -0.19
CA PRO A 162 -21.56 -7.70 -1.18
C PRO A 162 -21.82 -6.18 -1.28
N PRO A 163 -20.76 -5.36 -1.42
CA PRO A 163 -20.91 -3.92 -1.56
C PRO A 163 -21.67 -3.57 -2.84
N VAL A 164 -22.56 -2.57 -2.77
CA VAL A 164 -23.29 -2.07 -3.94
C VAL A 164 -22.94 -0.63 -4.23
N VAL A 165 -22.60 -0.38 -5.50
CA VAL A 165 -22.43 0.96 -6.06
C VAL A 165 -23.62 1.25 -6.96
N PHE A 166 -24.27 2.39 -6.73
CA PHE A 166 -25.47 2.79 -7.44
C PHE A 166 -25.13 3.60 -8.69
N ASN A 167 -25.45 3.05 -9.86
CA ASN A 167 -25.17 3.69 -11.15
C ASN A 167 -26.40 4.46 -11.63
N VAL A 168 -26.28 5.79 -11.78
CA VAL A 168 -27.34 6.64 -12.32
C VAL A 168 -27.19 6.75 -13.84
N PRO A 169 -28.20 6.33 -14.63
CA PRO A 169 -28.12 6.36 -16.09
C PRO A 169 -28.28 7.77 -16.67
N SER A 170 -27.67 7.99 -17.85
CA SER A 170 -27.86 9.24 -18.60
C SER A 170 -29.32 9.41 -19.02
N GLY A 171 -29.89 10.60 -18.79
CA GLY A 171 -31.25 10.94 -19.18
C GLY A 171 -32.35 10.54 -18.17
N ALA A 172 -32.02 9.83 -17.08
CA ALA A 172 -32.92 9.58 -15.96
C ALA A 172 -32.21 9.90 -14.65
N LEU A 173 -32.17 11.18 -14.27
CA LEU A 173 -31.47 11.66 -13.08
C LEU A 173 -32.30 11.56 -11.81
N THR A 174 -33.61 11.36 -11.91
CA THR A 174 -34.46 11.05 -10.75
C THR A 174 -34.63 9.54 -10.69
N GLN A 175 -34.29 8.96 -9.54
CA GLN A 175 -34.34 7.53 -9.29
C GLN A 175 -35.18 7.25 -8.04
N THR A 176 -35.94 6.16 -8.09
CA THR A 176 -36.63 5.62 -6.93
C THR A 176 -35.66 4.74 -6.12
N PHE A 177 -35.62 4.92 -4.81
CA PHE A 177 -34.85 4.11 -3.88
C PHE A 177 -35.76 3.66 -2.73
N GLN A 178 -35.60 2.42 -2.26
CA GLN A 178 -36.46 1.86 -1.23
C GLN A 178 -35.68 1.36 -0.02
N ILE A 179 -36.23 1.65 1.15
CA ILE A 179 -35.79 1.16 2.46
C ILE A 179 -36.85 0.16 2.94
N GLY A 180 -36.40 -0.97 3.45
CA GLY A 180 -37.24 -2.03 3.98
C GLY A 180 -37.03 -2.22 5.47
N ALA A 181 -38.10 -2.34 6.24
CA ALA A 181 -38.04 -2.58 7.68
C ALA A 181 -37.60 -4.02 7.98
N ARG A 182 -36.76 -4.20 9.01
CA ARG A 182 -36.41 -5.53 9.55
C ARG A 182 -36.64 -5.61 11.05
N GLU A 183 -35.94 -4.83 11.85
CA GLU A 183 -36.06 -4.84 13.32
C GLU A 183 -36.62 -3.52 13.83
N ASP A 184 -37.47 -3.59 14.86
CA ASP A 184 -37.84 -2.41 15.62
C ASP A 184 -36.64 -1.82 16.38
N GLY A 185 -36.74 -0.57 16.82
CA GLY A 185 -35.66 0.10 17.55
C GLY A 185 -34.48 0.61 16.71
N LEU A 186 -34.42 0.35 15.40
CA LEU A 186 -33.50 1.03 14.49
C LEU A 186 -34.13 2.31 13.92
N ASP A 187 -33.50 3.45 14.19
CA ASP A 187 -33.93 4.74 13.69
C ASP A 187 -33.10 5.17 12.47
N ILE A 188 -33.79 5.69 11.44
CA ILE A 188 -33.18 6.19 10.20
C ILE A 188 -33.61 7.65 10.01
N ASP A 189 -32.64 8.57 10.06
CA ASP A 189 -32.86 10.01 9.83
C ASP A 189 -32.80 10.33 8.35
N LYS A 190 -31.67 10.04 7.69
CA LYS A 190 -31.48 10.42 6.29
C LYS A 190 -30.62 9.45 5.50
N VAL A 191 -30.85 9.45 4.18
CA VAL A 191 -29.97 8.78 3.21
C VAL A 191 -29.23 9.81 2.40
N ALA A 192 -27.98 9.52 2.06
CA ALA A 192 -27.17 10.35 1.19
C ALA A 192 -26.52 9.50 0.11
N PHE A 193 -26.66 9.95 -1.13
CA PHE A 193 -25.90 9.40 -2.25
C PHE A 193 -24.79 10.36 -2.63
N ALA A 194 -23.54 9.89 -2.54
CA ALA A 194 -22.36 10.69 -2.78
C ALA A 194 -21.46 10.02 -3.82
N ARG A 195 -20.56 10.76 -4.48
CA ARG A 195 -19.71 10.17 -5.53
C ARG A 195 -18.87 9.02 -4.98
N ALA A 196 -18.91 7.87 -5.66
CA ALA A 196 -18.19 6.67 -5.21
C ALA A 196 -16.65 6.83 -5.25
N ASP A 197 -16.14 7.81 -5.99
CA ASP A 197 -14.72 8.12 -6.13
C ASP A 197 -14.26 9.32 -5.28
N TYR A 198 -15.10 9.79 -4.33
CA TYR A 198 -14.78 10.87 -3.41
C TYR A 198 -14.91 10.41 -1.95
N PHE A 199 -14.24 11.13 -1.06
CA PHE A 199 -14.29 10.93 0.38
C PHE A 199 -15.16 12.00 1.03
N TYR A 200 -16.01 11.57 1.97
CA TYR A 200 -16.95 12.42 2.67
C TYR A 200 -16.77 12.26 4.17
N THR A 201 -16.59 13.37 4.87
CA THR A 201 -16.61 13.36 6.33
C THR A 201 -18.03 13.36 6.88
N VAL A 202 -18.19 13.01 8.16
CA VAL A 202 -19.46 13.19 8.88
C VAL A 202 -19.98 14.61 8.70
N SER A 203 -19.13 15.64 8.82
CA SER A 203 -19.54 17.02 8.59
C SER A 203 -19.94 17.30 7.14
N ASN A 204 -19.33 16.65 6.14
CA ASN A 204 -19.77 16.82 4.76
C ASN A 204 -21.18 16.27 4.55
N LEU A 205 -21.44 15.07 5.05
CA LEU A 205 -22.73 14.41 4.94
C LEU A 205 -23.81 15.12 5.77
N GLU A 206 -23.48 15.59 6.97
CA GLU A 206 -24.43 16.29 7.85
C GLU A 206 -24.88 17.64 7.26
N ASN A 207 -23.98 18.36 6.61
CA ASN A 207 -24.21 19.74 6.17
C ASN A 207 -24.40 19.88 4.66
N GLY A 208 -24.49 18.78 3.90
CA GLY A 208 -24.60 18.82 2.44
C GLY A 208 -23.43 19.53 1.77
N GLN A 209 -22.21 19.25 2.22
CA GLN A 209 -20.99 19.90 1.69
C GLN A 209 -20.25 18.99 0.72
N ALA A 210 -19.46 19.62 -0.14
CA ALA A 210 -18.62 18.95 -1.11
C ALA A 210 -17.62 17.99 -0.42
N GLY A 211 -17.58 16.75 -0.89
CA GLY A 211 -16.52 15.80 -0.56
C GLY A 211 -15.21 16.12 -1.27
N SER A 212 -14.16 15.40 -0.92
CA SER A 212 -12.80 15.60 -1.44
C SER A 212 -12.30 14.36 -2.18
N SER A 213 -11.50 14.54 -3.23
CA SER A 213 -10.79 13.44 -3.89
C SER A 213 -9.64 12.89 -3.03
N THR A 214 -9.29 13.60 -1.96
CA THR A 214 -8.35 13.16 -0.92
C THR A 214 -9.03 13.12 0.44
N PRO A 215 -8.78 12.12 1.28
CA PRO A 215 -9.39 12.07 2.61
C PRO A 215 -8.91 13.23 3.50
N GLY A 216 -9.84 13.94 4.14
CA GLY A 216 -9.54 14.93 5.18
C GLY A 216 -9.43 16.39 4.75
N GLY A 217 -9.78 16.75 3.51
CA GLY A 217 -9.93 18.16 3.09
C GLY A 217 -8.69 19.06 3.20
N GLY A 218 -7.50 18.48 3.40
CA GLY A 218 -6.23 19.18 3.45
C GLY A 218 -5.56 19.28 2.09
N VAL A 219 -4.92 20.42 1.82
CA VAL A 219 -4.00 20.65 0.71
C VAL A 219 -3.02 19.47 0.63
N SER A 220 -2.81 18.90 -0.56
CA SER A 220 -1.89 17.79 -0.78
C SER A 220 -0.47 18.21 -0.38
N SER A 221 -0.03 17.79 0.80
CA SER A 221 1.39 17.79 1.12
C SER A 221 2.06 16.72 0.26
N PRO A 222 3.28 16.97 -0.26
CA PRO A 222 4.04 15.92 -0.93
C PRO A 222 4.30 14.76 0.05
N PRO A 223 4.48 13.52 -0.46
CA PRO A 223 4.83 12.37 0.37
C PRO A 223 6.03 12.65 1.29
N ILE A 224 6.14 11.94 2.41
CA ILE A 224 7.20 12.14 3.42
C ILE A 224 8.60 12.08 2.80
N ALA A 225 8.82 11.13 1.89
CA ALA A 225 10.09 10.91 1.22
C ALA A 225 10.23 11.68 -0.12
N ASP A 226 9.41 12.70 -0.36
CA ASP A 226 9.57 13.55 -1.53
C ASP A 226 10.97 14.21 -1.58
N GLY A 227 11.56 14.24 -2.76
CA GLY A 227 12.94 14.71 -2.98
C GLY A 227 14.04 13.85 -2.38
N LYS A 228 13.74 12.68 -1.79
CA LYS A 228 14.75 11.75 -1.26
C LYS A 228 15.24 10.76 -2.32
N PRO A 229 16.50 10.27 -2.23
CA PRO A 229 17.07 9.32 -3.19
C PRO A 229 16.57 7.87 -3.03
N LYS A 230 15.62 7.64 -2.13
CA LYS A 230 15.00 6.34 -1.82
C LYS A 230 13.55 6.58 -1.38
N PHE A 231 12.65 5.63 -1.65
CA PHE A 231 11.24 5.78 -1.32
C PHE A 231 10.93 5.45 0.15
N LEU A 232 9.83 6.03 0.64
CA LEU A 232 9.10 5.55 1.81
C LEU A 232 7.70 5.13 1.32
N GLY A 233 7.46 3.83 1.28
CA GLY A 233 6.22 3.22 0.83
C GLY A 233 5.35 2.73 1.99
N SER A 234 4.17 2.24 1.65
CA SER A 234 3.30 1.48 2.55
C SER A 234 2.54 0.43 1.74
N VAL A 235 1.99 -0.58 2.44
CA VAL A 235 0.97 -1.43 1.83
C VAL A 235 -0.31 -0.66 1.54
N TYR A 236 -0.99 -1.04 0.46
CA TYR A 236 -2.27 -0.54 0.02
C TYR A 236 -3.33 -1.64 0.11
N SER A 237 -4.44 -1.29 0.74
CA SER A 237 -5.64 -2.10 0.93
C SER A 237 -6.80 -1.17 1.31
N GLN A 238 -8.01 -1.71 1.47
CA GLN A 238 -9.18 -0.91 1.81
C GLN A 238 -9.00 -0.11 3.12
N SER A 239 -8.34 -0.67 4.13
CA SER A 239 -8.09 0.02 5.41
C SER A 239 -6.96 1.05 5.33
N GLN A 240 -6.05 0.91 4.35
CA GLN A 240 -4.86 1.75 4.20
C GLN A 240 -4.97 2.81 3.10
N LYS A 241 -5.95 2.71 2.18
CA LYS A 241 -6.06 3.61 1.01
C LYS A 241 -6.22 5.09 1.38
N VAL A 242 -6.77 5.36 2.56
CA VAL A 242 -7.18 6.70 2.98
C VAL A 242 -5.96 7.61 3.21
N GLY A 243 -5.74 8.58 2.32
CA GLY A 243 -4.67 9.58 2.46
C GLY A 243 -3.28 9.02 2.15
N PHE A 244 -3.20 7.85 1.51
CA PHE A 244 -1.96 7.15 1.19
C PHE A 244 -0.92 8.07 0.53
N THR A 245 -1.32 8.80 -0.50
CA THR A 245 -0.45 9.69 -1.31
C THR A 245 0.02 10.93 -0.56
N ASN A 246 -0.56 11.25 0.60
CA ASN A 246 -0.08 12.35 1.45
C ASN A 246 1.17 11.95 2.24
N TYR A 247 1.48 10.65 2.32
CA TYR A 247 2.52 10.10 3.18
C TYR A 247 3.56 9.31 2.39
N PHE A 248 3.14 8.51 1.41
CA PHE A 248 3.97 7.48 0.80
C PHE A 248 4.13 7.68 -0.70
N ASN A 249 5.28 7.22 -1.24
CA ASN A 249 5.64 7.32 -2.65
C ASN A 249 6.09 5.98 -3.26
N GLN A 250 5.61 4.86 -2.73
CA GLN A 250 5.74 3.50 -3.28
C GLN A 250 4.57 2.65 -2.78
N VAL A 251 4.06 1.75 -3.63
CA VAL A 251 2.84 0.95 -3.36
C VAL A 251 3.14 -0.56 -3.41
N THR A 252 2.68 -1.28 -2.40
CA THR A 252 2.63 -2.76 -2.36
C THR A 252 1.19 -3.19 -2.04
N PRO A 253 0.54 -4.10 -2.78
CA PRO A 253 -0.77 -4.63 -2.39
C PRO A 253 -0.64 -5.51 -1.13
N GLU A 254 -1.39 -5.23 -0.06
CA GLU A 254 -1.26 -5.97 1.22
C GLU A 254 -1.63 -7.46 1.09
N ASN A 255 -2.73 -7.73 0.38
CA ASN A 255 -3.24 -9.09 0.15
C ASN A 255 -3.63 -9.35 -1.29
N ALA A 256 -4.08 -8.33 -2.02
CA ALA A 256 -4.69 -8.47 -3.34
C ALA A 256 -3.78 -9.10 -4.41
N GLY A 257 -2.45 -9.10 -4.22
CA GLY A 257 -1.50 -9.71 -5.15
C GLY A 257 -1.12 -11.15 -4.81
N LYS A 258 -1.62 -11.71 -3.70
CA LYS A 258 -1.39 -13.11 -3.33
C LYS A 258 -2.25 -14.00 -4.22
N TRP A 259 -1.70 -15.12 -4.66
CA TRP A 259 -2.34 -15.96 -5.67
C TRP A 259 -3.74 -16.44 -5.26
N GLY A 260 -3.95 -16.86 -4.02
CA GLY A 260 -5.28 -17.28 -3.55
C GLY A 260 -6.32 -16.15 -3.47
N SER A 261 -5.89 -14.88 -3.39
CA SER A 261 -6.78 -13.71 -3.46
C SER A 261 -7.22 -13.43 -4.90
N VAL A 262 -6.31 -13.61 -5.86
CA VAL A 262 -6.61 -13.41 -7.28
C VAL A 262 -7.40 -14.59 -7.84
N GLU A 263 -7.02 -15.82 -7.52
CA GLU A 263 -7.61 -17.01 -8.13
C GLU A 263 -8.25 -17.93 -7.08
N PRO A 264 -9.31 -17.46 -6.38
CA PRO A 264 -9.97 -18.26 -5.35
C PRO A 264 -10.65 -19.52 -5.93
N PHE A 265 -11.01 -19.49 -7.21
CA PHE A 265 -11.50 -20.63 -7.98
C PHE A 265 -10.63 -20.80 -9.23
N ARG A 266 -10.23 -22.03 -9.55
CA ARG A 266 -9.41 -22.37 -10.71
C ARG A 266 -9.99 -21.73 -11.98
N ASP A 267 -9.13 -21.07 -12.75
CA ASP A 267 -9.44 -20.37 -14.00
C ASP A 267 -10.38 -19.16 -13.86
N ASN A 268 -10.66 -18.69 -12.64
CA ASN A 268 -11.52 -17.52 -12.38
C ASN A 268 -10.78 -16.47 -11.56
N MET A 269 -10.25 -15.47 -12.28
CA MET A 269 -9.39 -14.44 -11.73
C MET A 269 -10.20 -13.21 -11.26
N ASN A 270 -10.04 -12.83 -9.99
CA ASN A 270 -10.50 -11.59 -9.40
C ASN A 270 -9.34 -10.58 -9.28
N TRP A 271 -9.31 -9.61 -10.20
CA TRP A 271 -8.26 -8.60 -10.25
C TRP A 271 -8.58 -7.30 -9.53
N THR A 272 -9.80 -7.15 -8.99
CA THR A 272 -10.39 -5.85 -8.62
C THR A 272 -9.51 -5.02 -7.67
N GLU A 273 -9.09 -5.60 -6.56
CA GLU A 273 -8.26 -4.87 -5.57
C GLU A 273 -6.82 -4.69 -6.05
N LEU A 274 -6.30 -5.65 -6.82
CA LEU A 274 -4.93 -5.59 -7.35
C LEU A 274 -4.80 -4.50 -8.42
N ASP A 275 -5.81 -4.37 -9.27
CA ASP A 275 -5.94 -3.28 -10.24
C ASP A 275 -5.94 -1.92 -9.54
N SER A 276 -6.65 -1.80 -8.41
CA SER A 276 -6.69 -0.55 -7.62
C SER A 276 -5.30 -0.16 -7.09
N ALA A 277 -4.55 -1.12 -6.53
CA ALA A 277 -3.20 -0.89 -6.04
C ALA A 277 -2.23 -0.49 -7.18
N TYR A 278 -2.32 -1.21 -8.30
CA TYR A 278 -1.50 -0.92 -9.47
C TYR A 278 -1.81 0.45 -10.07
N ALA A 279 -3.09 0.78 -10.27
CA ALA A 279 -3.54 2.06 -10.79
C ALA A 279 -3.07 3.22 -9.90
N LEU A 280 -3.24 3.12 -8.57
CA LEU A 280 -2.75 4.14 -7.64
C LEU A 280 -1.25 4.41 -7.86
N ALA A 281 -0.45 3.36 -7.99
CA ALA A 281 0.98 3.51 -8.19
C ALA A 281 1.29 4.22 -9.52
N LYS A 282 0.70 3.74 -10.62
CA LYS A 282 0.98 4.26 -11.96
C LYS A 282 0.46 5.69 -12.15
N ASP A 283 -0.75 6.01 -11.67
CA ASP A 283 -1.36 7.34 -11.79
C ASP A 283 -0.57 8.43 -11.04
N ASN A 284 0.17 8.04 -9.99
CA ASN A 284 1.00 8.95 -9.20
C ASN A 284 2.49 8.87 -9.55
N GLY A 285 2.88 8.04 -10.53
CA GLY A 285 4.29 7.82 -10.90
C GLY A 285 5.11 7.16 -9.79
N PHE A 286 4.47 6.42 -8.89
CA PHE A 286 5.11 5.71 -7.80
C PHE A 286 5.59 4.33 -8.25
N PRO A 287 6.71 3.82 -7.70
CA PRO A 287 7.10 2.44 -7.91
C PRO A 287 6.03 1.48 -7.35
N TYR A 288 5.77 0.42 -8.10
CA TYR A 288 4.86 -0.66 -7.72
C TYR A 288 5.65 -1.93 -7.46
N ARG A 289 5.45 -2.52 -6.28
CA ARG A 289 5.97 -3.86 -5.93
C ARG A 289 4.82 -4.84 -5.98
N HIS A 290 4.90 -5.82 -6.88
CA HIS A 290 3.96 -6.94 -6.87
C HIS A 290 4.33 -7.88 -5.72
N HIS A 291 3.41 -8.08 -4.79
CA HIS A 291 3.50 -9.00 -3.66
C HIS A 291 2.29 -9.97 -3.77
N VAL A 292 2.48 -11.23 -4.13
CA VAL A 292 3.74 -11.99 -4.34
C VAL A 292 3.48 -13.15 -5.31
N MET A 293 4.51 -13.61 -6.04
CA MET A 293 4.36 -14.73 -6.97
C MET A 293 4.26 -16.09 -6.28
N ILE A 294 5.21 -16.43 -5.40
CA ILE A 294 5.31 -17.73 -4.70
C ILE A 294 5.49 -17.52 -3.19
N TRP A 295 4.66 -18.20 -2.38
CA TRP A 295 4.70 -18.16 -0.91
C TRP A 295 3.99 -19.38 -0.30
N GLY A 296 4.21 -19.67 0.99
CA GLY A 296 3.60 -20.78 1.73
C GLY A 296 2.27 -20.46 2.41
N ASN A 297 1.70 -19.28 2.20
CA ASN A 297 0.39 -18.90 2.75
C ASN A 297 -0.49 -18.20 1.72
N GLN A 298 -1.81 -18.20 1.96
CA GLN A 298 -2.83 -17.58 1.10
C GLN A 298 -2.71 -18.00 -0.38
N GLN A 299 -2.33 -19.25 -0.62
CA GLN A 299 -2.31 -19.89 -1.95
C GLN A 299 -3.70 -20.42 -2.31
N PRO A 300 -4.01 -20.61 -3.60
CA PRO A 300 -5.30 -21.17 -4.01
C PRO A 300 -5.48 -22.60 -3.45
N SER A 301 -6.57 -22.86 -2.75
CA SER A 301 -6.79 -24.16 -2.10
C SER A 301 -6.98 -25.32 -3.10
N TRP A 302 -7.43 -25.00 -4.32
CA TRP A 302 -7.70 -26.00 -5.37
C TRP A 302 -6.42 -26.61 -5.97
N ILE A 303 -5.25 -25.95 -5.83
CA ILE A 303 -3.98 -26.43 -6.40
C ILE A 303 -3.36 -27.58 -5.58
N GLU A 304 -3.71 -27.67 -4.30
CA GLU A 304 -3.01 -28.53 -3.31
C GLU A 304 -3.04 -30.03 -3.64
N ASN A 305 -4.10 -30.46 -4.34
CA ASN A 305 -4.37 -31.86 -4.67
C ASN A 305 -4.16 -32.19 -6.15
N LEU A 306 -3.71 -31.21 -6.96
CA LEU A 306 -3.44 -31.45 -8.36
C LEU A 306 -2.17 -32.31 -8.54
N PRO A 307 -2.08 -33.10 -9.62
CA PRO A 307 -0.81 -33.71 -10.02
C PRO A 307 0.29 -32.66 -10.17
N VAL A 308 1.53 -33.01 -9.82
CA VAL A 308 2.70 -32.10 -9.88
C VAL A 308 2.84 -31.41 -11.24
N SER A 309 2.56 -32.11 -12.34
CA SER A 309 2.60 -31.54 -13.69
C SER A 309 1.51 -30.50 -13.95
N GLU A 310 0.32 -30.69 -13.37
CA GLU A 310 -0.75 -29.70 -13.44
C GLU A 310 -0.45 -28.50 -12.56
N GLN A 311 -0.01 -28.72 -11.30
CA GLN A 311 0.47 -27.62 -10.44
C GLN A 311 1.51 -26.75 -11.16
N ARG A 312 2.44 -27.38 -11.89
CA ARG A 312 3.45 -26.65 -12.67
C ARG A 312 2.81 -25.81 -13.78
N ALA A 313 1.85 -26.34 -14.51
CA ALA A 313 1.15 -25.59 -15.56
C ALA A 313 0.41 -24.37 -14.98
N GLU A 314 -0.24 -24.54 -13.83
CA GLU A 314 -0.96 -23.46 -13.13
C GLU A 314 -0.01 -22.38 -12.62
N ILE A 315 1.17 -22.75 -12.13
CA ILE A 315 2.20 -21.78 -11.74
C ILE A 315 2.67 -20.97 -12.96
N GLU A 316 2.88 -21.60 -14.11
CA GLU A 316 3.27 -20.91 -15.34
C GLU A 316 2.16 -19.98 -15.84
N GLU A 317 0.90 -20.41 -15.77
CA GLU A 317 -0.27 -19.59 -16.10
C GLU A 317 -0.39 -18.39 -15.18
N TRP A 318 -0.23 -18.57 -13.86
CA TRP A 318 -0.23 -17.48 -12.89
C TRP A 318 0.83 -16.42 -13.21
N PHE A 319 2.07 -16.85 -13.49
CA PHE A 319 3.14 -15.94 -13.88
C PHE A 319 2.81 -15.18 -15.17
N GLN A 320 2.27 -15.89 -16.17
CA GLN A 320 1.86 -15.31 -17.44
C GLN A 320 0.71 -14.31 -17.27
N ALA A 321 -0.28 -14.62 -16.44
CA ALA A 321 -1.46 -13.79 -16.22
C ALA A 321 -1.08 -12.45 -15.56
N VAL A 322 -0.25 -12.48 -14.51
CA VAL A 322 0.26 -11.27 -13.86
C VAL A 322 1.11 -10.44 -14.83
N ALA A 323 2.04 -11.07 -15.55
CA ALA A 323 2.90 -10.39 -16.51
C ALA A 323 2.11 -9.74 -17.66
N GLY A 324 1.08 -10.44 -18.17
CA GLY A 324 0.23 -9.96 -19.25
C GLY A 324 -0.67 -8.80 -18.83
N ARG A 325 -1.13 -8.79 -17.57
CA ARG A 325 -2.01 -7.74 -17.05
C ARG A 325 -1.27 -6.49 -16.58
N TYR A 326 -0.09 -6.66 -15.99
CA TYR A 326 0.68 -5.58 -15.37
C TYR A 326 2.08 -5.46 -16.02
N PRO A 327 2.19 -4.87 -17.22
CA PRO A 327 3.45 -4.84 -17.97
C PRO A 327 4.52 -3.95 -17.33
N ASP A 328 4.12 -2.94 -16.55
CA ASP A 328 5.03 -1.96 -15.93
C ASP A 328 5.20 -2.17 -14.42
N ILE A 329 5.42 -3.43 -13.99
CA ILE A 329 5.82 -3.73 -12.62
C ILE A 329 7.29 -3.35 -12.42
N ASP A 330 7.58 -2.52 -11.42
CA ASP A 330 8.95 -2.10 -11.08
C ASP A 330 9.70 -3.23 -10.34
N PHE A 331 9.04 -3.83 -9.34
CA PHE A 331 9.60 -4.90 -8.52
C PHE A 331 8.65 -6.10 -8.47
N VAL A 332 9.14 -7.29 -8.81
CA VAL A 332 8.40 -8.54 -8.62
C VAL A 332 8.99 -9.26 -7.41
N GLU A 333 8.22 -9.37 -6.34
CA GLU A 333 8.54 -10.26 -5.24
C GLU A 333 8.26 -11.70 -5.70
N VAL A 334 9.32 -12.43 -6.06
CA VAL A 334 9.19 -13.74 -6.69
C VAL A 334 8.91 -14.81 -5.65
N VAL A 335 9.69 -14.82 -4.57
CA VAL A 335 9.55 -15.77 -3.47
C VAL A 335 9.57 -15.01 -2.15
N ASN A 336 8.51 -15.18 -1.36
CA ASN A 336 8.47 -14.73 0.02
C ASN A 336 8.75 -15.90 0.98
N GLU A 337 9.44 -15.58 2.08
CA GLU A 337 9.68 -16.46 3.24
C GLU A 337 10.31 -17.84 2.95
N PRO A 338 11.33 -17.96 2.07
CA PRO A 338 11.91 -19.26 1.77
C PRO A 338 12.50 -19.97 2.99
N LEU A 339 13.01 -19.24 4.00
CA LEU A 339 13.55 -19.86 5.23
C LEU A 339 12.47 -20.23 6.25
N HIS A 340 11.27 -19.68 6.14
CA HIS A 340 10.26 -19.74 7.19
C HIS A 340 8.94 -20.39 6.76
N ASP A 341 8.47 -20.11 5.55
CA ASP A 341 7.16 -20.51 5.07
C ASP A 341 7.17 -20.92 3.58
N PRO A 342 7.85 -22.03 3.25
CA PRO A 342 7.84 -22.58 1.89
C PRO A 342 6.48 -23.22 1.53
N PRO A 343 6.10 -23.29 0.23
CA PRO A 343 4.81 -23.82 -0.23
C PRO A 343 4.72 -25.36 -0.23
N ASN A 344 5.03 -25.99 0.90
CA ASN A 344 5.13 -27.44 1.05
C ASN A 344 4.09 -28.07 1.98
N ALA A 345 3.22 -27.25 2.59
CA ALA A 345 2.19 -27.70 3.51
C ALA A 345 0.82 -27.75 2.81
N PRO A 346 0.05 -28.84 2.95
CA PRO A 346 -1.36 -28.87 2.55
C PRO A 346 -2.26 -28.19 3.59
N GLY A 347 -3.39 -27.66 3.15
CA GLY A 347 -4.38 -26.99 3.97
C GLY A 347 -4.00 -25.55 4.35
N SER A 348 -4.99 -24.79 4.83
CA SER A 348 -4.85 -23.39 5.29
C SER A 348 -4.24 -22.44 4.26
N GLY A 349 -4.33 -22.74 2.96
CA GLY A 349 -3.73 -21.94 1.90
C GLY A 349 -2.22 -22.15 1.74
N GLY A 350 -1.71 -23.33 2.11
CA GLY A 350 -0.28 -23.68 2.01
C GLY A 350 0.19 -24.08 0.61
N GLY A 351 -0.75 -24.33 -0.31
CA GLY A 351 -0.49 -24.57 -1.74
C GLY A 351 0.07 -25.96 -2.06
N ASN A 352 0.92 -26.54 -1.23
CA ASN A 352 1.49 -27.90 -1.39
C ASN A 352 2.06 -28.17 -2.80
N TYR A 353 2.77 -27.19 -3.39
CA TYR A 353 3.26 -27.26 -4.77
C TYR A 353 4.78 -27.16 -4.89
N ILE A 354 5.54 -27.19 -3.78
CA ILE A 354 7.01 -27.06 -3.81
C ILE A 354 7.68 -28.05 -4.79
N ASN A 355 7.12 -29.25 -4.96
CA ASN A 355 7.64 -30.28 -5.87
C ASN A 355 7.41 -29.93 -7.35
N ALA A 356 6.39 -29.14 -7.68
CA ALA A 356 6.15 -28.62 -9.02
C ALA A 356 7.25 -27.65 -9.47
N LEU A 357 7.98 -27.08 -8.50
CA LEU A 357 9.15 -26.24 -8.71
C LEU A 357 10.48 -27.02 -8.53
N GLY A 358 10.44 -28.34 -8.37
CA GLY A 358 11.64 -29.18 -8.21
C GLY A 358 12.03 -29.49 -6.75
N GLY A 359 11.27 -29.00 -5.78
CA GLY A 359 11.50 -29.29 -4.35
C GLY A 359 12.83 -28.73 -3.85
N SER A 360 13.41 -29.38 -2.83
CA SER A 360 14.75 -29.01 -2.34
C SER A 360 15.83 -29.28 -3.39
N GLY A 361 15.66 -30.32 -4.21
CA GLY A 361 16.59 -30.67 -5.28
C GLY A 361 18.04 -30.84 -4.82
N ALA A 362 19.00 -30.54 -5.69
CA ALA A 362 20.42 -30.77 -5.42
C ALA A 362 21.06 -29.67 -4.56
N THR A 363 20.58 -28.43 -4.67
CA THR A 363 21.13 -27.29 -3.93
C THR A 363 20.51 -27.11 -2.54
N GLY A 364 19.39 -27.80 -2.27
CA GLY A 364 18.52 -27.56 -1.12
C GLY A 364 17.44 -26.51 -1.38
N TRP A 365 17.57 -25.72 -2.46
CA TRP A 365 16.74 -24.56 -2.79
C TRP A 365 16.30 -24.53 -4.27
N ASP A 366 16.25 -25.67 -4.95
CA ASP A 366 15.96 -25.74 -6.39
C ASP A 366 14.58 -25.13 -6.72
N TRP A 367 13.59 -25.25 -5.83
CA TRP A 367 12.29 -24.60 -5.97
C TRP A 367 12.35 -23.06 -6.05
N VAL A 368 13.29 -22.44 -5.31
CA VAL A 368 13.52 -20.99 -5.38
C VAL A 368 14.15 -20.64 -6.71
N LEU A 369 15.19 -21.39 -7.13
CA LEU A 369 15.85 -21.17 -8.42
C LEU A 369 14.85 -21.26 -9.58
N GLU A 370 13.99 -22.26 -9.54
CA GLU A 370 13.00 -22.49 -10.59
C GLU A 370 11.93 -21.40 -10.64
N ALA A 371 11.43 -20.94 -9.49
CA ALA A 371 10.52 -19.79 -9.44
C ALA A 371 11.16 -18.52 -10.04
N PHE A 372 12.43 -18.27 -9.76
CA PHE A 372 13.15 -17.13 -10.34
C PHE A 372 13.46 -17.29 -11.84
N ARG A 373 13.70 -18.51 -12.34
CA ARG A 373 13.83 -18.76 -13.78
C ARG A 373 12.52 -18.45 -14.52
N LEU A 374 11.39 -18.87 -13.97
CA LEU A 374 10.07 -18.49 -14.47
C LEU A 374 9.90 -16.97 -14.44
N ALA A 375 10.22 -16.31 -13.34
CA ALA A 375 10.12 -14.85 -13.26
C ALA A 375 11.01 -14.14 -14.28
N ARG A 376 12.23 -14.61 -14.53
CA ARG A 376 13.09 -14.06 -15.61
C ARG A 376 12.50 -14.22 -17.00
N GLN A 377 11.78 -15.31 -17.25
CA GLN A 377 11.11 -15.56 -18.51
C GLN A 377 9.91 -14.62 -18.72
N TYR A 378 9.05 -14.46 -17.71
CA TYR A 378 7.79 -13.74 -17.84
C TYR A 378 7.89 -12.23 -17.53
N PHE A 379 8.85 -11.83 -16.69
CA PHE A 379 9.07 -10.43 -16.29
C PHE A 379 10.47 -9.94 -16.67
N PRO A 380 10.86 -9.95 -17.96
CA PRO A 380 12.23 -9.66 -18.38
C PRO A 380 12.66 -8.20 -18.16
N SER A 381 11.70 -7.29 -17.95
CA SER A 381 11.94 -5.86 -17.71
C SER A 381 11.84 -5.43 -16.25
N SER A 382 11.32 -6.29 -15.37
CA SER A 382 11.12 -6.00 -13.95
C SER A 382 12.32 -6.42 -13.11
N GLN A 383 12.52 -5.76 -11.97
CA GLN A 383 13.55 -6.17 -11.02
C GLN A 383 13.01 -7.28 -10.12
N LEU A 384 13.76 -8.38 -9.99
CA LEU A 384 13.34 -9.55 -9.22
C LEU A 384 13.89 -9.52 -7.80
N LEU A 385 12.98 -9.66 -6.83
CA LEU A 385 13.24 -9.54 -5.41
C LEU A 385 12.89 -10.84 -4.69
N ILE A 386 13.77 -11.25 -3.77
CA ILE A 386 13.49 -12.28 -2.74
C ILE A 386 13.17 -11.57 -1.42
N ASN A 387 12.23 -12.08 -0.62
CA ASN A 387 11.79 -11.44 0.62
C ASN A 387 11.72 -12.45 1.79
N ASP A 388 12.00 -12.03 3.02
CA ASP A 388 11.91 -12.88 4.22
C ASP A 388 11.97 -12.08 5.54
N TYR A 389 11.48 -12.65 6.64
CA TYR A 389 11.56 -12.09 8.00
C TYR A 389 12.67 -12.71 8.85
N SER A 390 12.91 -12.15 10.05
CA SER A 390 13.93 -12.63 11.00
C SER A 390 15.33 -12.85 10.38
N ILE A 391 15.67 -12.04 9.38
CA ILE A 391 16.99 -12.09 8.72
C ILE A 391 17.99 -11.26 9.51
N VAL A 392 17.68 -9.99 9.77
CA VAL A 392 18.65 -9.02 10.32
C VAL A 392 18.79 -9.06 11.84
N ASN A 393 17.90 -9.74 12.56
CA ASN A 393 18.02 -9.99 14.00
C ASN A 393 18.95 -11.18 14.35
N SER A 394 19.34 -12.00 13.37
CA SER A 394 20.12 -13.22 13.58
C SER A 394 21.20 -13.39 12.51
N THR A 395 22.47 -13.40 12.92
CA THR A 395 23.58 -13.65 11.99
C THR A 395 23.51 -15.04 11.35
N SER A 396 22.94 -16.03 12.06
CA SER A 396 22.72 -17.36 11.48
C SER A 396 21.70 -17.31 10.33
N SER A 397 20.58 -16.63 10.54
CA SER A 397 19.53 -16.47 9.51
C SER A 397 20.04 -15.66 8.33
N THR A 398 20.78 -14.58 8.57
CA THR A 398 21.48 -13.81 7.53
C THR A 398 22.40 -14.70 6.68
N ASN A 399 23.20 -15.57 7.31
CA ASN A 399 24.10 -16.47 6.59
C ASN A 399 23.36 -17.52 5.76
N GLN A 400 22.24 -18.06 6.25
CA GLN A 400 21.40 -19.00 5.49
C GLN A 400 20.76 -18.30 4.29
N TYR A 401 20.26 -17.08 4.48
CA TYR A 401 19.67 -16.29 3.40
C TYR A 401 20.70 -15.96 2.31
N LEU A 402 21.93 -15.62 2.70
CA LEU A 402 23.05 -15.43 1.77
C LEU A 402 23.38 -16.68 0.94
N GLN A 403 23.12 -17.89 1.44
CA GLN A 403 23.32 -19.10 0.63
C GLN A 403 22.34 -19.14 -0.55
N ILE A 404 21.06 -18.85 -0.30
CA ILE A 404 20.02 -18.78 -1.34
C ILE A 404 20.34 -17.66 -2.34
N ILE A 405 20.68 -16.47 -1.84
CA ILE A 405 21.03 -15.31 -2.67
C ILE A 405 22.22 -15.64 -3.58
N ASN A 406 23.26 -16.31 -3.06
CA ASN A 406 24.43 -16.66 -3.86
C ASN A 406 24.12 -17.71 -4.95
N LEU A 407 23.20 -18.65 -4.70
CA LEU A 407 22.73 -19.59 -5.72
C LEU A 407 22.00 -18.83 -6.85
N LEU A 408 21.07 -17.94 -6.51
CA LEU A 408 20.36 -17.11 -7.49
C LEU A 408 21.31 -16.21 -8.29
N LYS A 409 22.28 -15.59 -7.61
CA LYS A 409 23.30 -14.74 -8.25
C LYS A 409 24.19 -15.52 -9.23
N ALA A 410 24.52 -16.77 -8.93
CA ALA A 410 25.35 -17.60 -9.80
C ALA A 410 24.70 -17.81 -11.19
N GLU A 411 23.38 -17.72 -11.27
CA GLU A 411 22.60 -17.84 -12.52
C GLU A 411 22.08 -16.48 -13.06
N GLY A 412 22.41 -15.36 -12.41
CA GLY A 412 21.91 -14.02 -12.82
C GLY A 412 20.40 -13.83 -12.59
N LEU A 413 19.81 -14.60 -11.68
CA LEU A 413 18.36 -14.68 -11.51
C LEU A 413 17.75 -13.59 -10.61
N ILE A 414 18.55 -12.95 -9.76
CA ILE A 414 18.08 -12.00 -8.74
C ILE A 414 18.64 -10.59 -8.95
N ASP A 415 17.84 -9.58 -8.66
CA ASP A 415 18.26 -8.17 -8.70
C ASP A 415 18.28 -7.49 -7.33
N GLN A 416 17.46 -7.96 -6.38
CA GLN A 416 17.23 -7.24 -5.12
C GLN A 416 17.00 -8.18 -3.93
N ILE A 417 17.33 -7.71 -2.73
CA ILE A 417 17.14 -8.44 -1.48
C ILE A 417 16.15 -7.66 -0.60
N GLY A 418 15.04 -8.29 -0.24
CA GLY A 418 14.05 -7.80 0.72
C GLY A 418 14.30 -8.36 2.12
N VAL A 419 14.04 -7.53 3.14
CA VAL A 419 13.90 -7.97 4.54
C VAL A 419 12.65 -7.32 5.13
N GLN A 420 11.73 -8.11 5.69
CA GLN A 420 10.42 -7.63 6.13
C GLN A 420 10.55 -6.57 7.24
N ALA A 421 11.34 -6.86 8.27
CA ALA A 421 11.55 -5.98 9.43
C ALA A 421 10.30 -5.65 10.25
N HIS A 422 9.35 -6.59 10.35
CA HIS A 422 8.29 -6.54 11.35
C HIS A 422 8.83 -6.36 12.78
N ALA A 423 7.98 -5.91 13.70
CA ALA A 423 8.32 -5.66 15.10
C ALA A 423 9.03 -6.86 15.79
N PHE A 424 8.58 -8.09 15.51
CA PHE A 424 9.20 -9.30 16.07
C PHE A 424 10.58 -9.64 15.46
N SER A 425 10.92 -9.04 14.32
CA SER A 425 12.19 -9.20 13.62
C SER A 425 13.21 -8.10 13.93
N THR A 426 12.89 -7.12 14.79
CA THR A 426 13.73 -5.95 15.09
C THR A 426 14.11 -5.81 16.58
N GLY A 427 13.98 -6.91 17.34
CA GLY A 427 14.37 -6.99 18.75
C GLY A 427 15.88 -7.01 19.01
N ALA A 428 16.71 -7.26 17.99
CA ALA A 428 18.16 -7.22 18.11
C ALA A 428 18.69 -5.79 18.30
N SER A 429 19.95 -5.68 18.74
CA SER A 429 20.62 -4.38 18.85
C SER A 429 20.77 -3.70 17.47
N ALA A 430 20.73 -2.37 17.44
CA ALA A 430 20.91 -1.60 16.21
C ALA A 430 22.24 -1.92 15.50
N SER A 431 23.32 -2.15 16.25
CA SER A 431 24.63 -2.53 15.70
C SER A 431 24.65 -3.92 15.09
N GLN A 432 23.90 -4.89 15.65
CA GLN A 432 23.76 -6.22 15.09
C GLN A 432 22.95 -6.19 13.79
N MET A 433 21.81 -5.50 13.80
CA MET A 433 21.00 -5.32 12.58
C MET A 433 21.83 -4.64 11.47
N ARG A 434 22.59 -3.60 11.81
CA ARG A 434 23.50 -2.93 10.87
C ARG A 434 24.58 -3.86 10.32
N SER A 435 25.22 -4.65 11.18
CA SER A 435 26.23 -5.64 10.75
C SER A 435 25.66 -6.69 9.79
N ASN A 436 24.43 -7.13 10.02
CA ASN A 436 23.76 -8.09 9.14
C ASN A 436 23.33 -7.44 7.81
N LEU A 437 22.89 -6.17 7.82
CA LEU A 437 22.68 -5.40 6.59
C LEU A 437 23.98 -5.20 5.79
N ASP A 438 25.11 -4.92 6.47
CA ASP A 438 26.42 -4.81 5.85
C ASP A 438 26.81 -6.14 5.15
N ALA A 439 26.53 -7.28 5.78
CA ALA A 439 26.77 -8.60 5.20
C ALA A 439 25.90 -8.87 3.95
N LEU A 440 24.62 -8.51 3.98
CA LEU A 440 23.74 -8.59 2.80
C LEU A 440 24.21 -7.65 1.69
N ALA A 441 24.60 -6.42 2.04
CA ALA A 441 25.09 -5.41 1.10
C ALA A 441 26.42 -5.80 0.43
N ALA A 442 27.25 -6.63 1.08
CA ALA A 442 28.48 -7.16 0.50
C ALA A 442 28.23 -8.04 -0.74
N THR A 443 26.99 -8.48 -0.98
CA THR A 443 26.60 -9.15 -2.23
C THR A 443 26.63 -8.19 -3.43
N GLY A 444 26.57 -6.88 -3.21
CA GLY A 444 26.46 -5.86 -4.26
C GLY A 444 25.03 -5.65 -4.78
N LEU A 445 24.04 -6.38 -4.26
CA LEU A 445 22.63 -6.16 -4.59
C LEU A 445 22.04 -5.04 -3.72
N PRO A 446 21.12 -4.21 -4.25
CA PRO A 446 20.33 -3.27 -3.45
C PRO A 446 19.44 -4.01 -2.44
N LEU A 447 19.28 -3.39 -1.26
CA LEU A 447 18.44 -3.89 -0.19
C LEU A 447 17.14 -3.09 -0.10
N TYR A 448 16.05 -3.73 0.31
CA TYR A 448 14.77 -3.09 0.59
C TYR A 448 14.24 -3.58 1.92
N VAL A 449 13.73 -2.65 2.73
CA VAL A 449 12.90 -3.02 3.88
C VAL A 449 11.47 -3.07 3.40
N THR A 450 10.83 -4.22 3.50
CA THR A 450 9.64 -4.53 2.71
C THR A 450 8.34 -4.47 3.49
N GLU A 451 8.36 -4.65 4.82
CA GLU A 451 7.16 -4.85 5.64
C GLU A 451 7.36 -4.30 7.07
N MET A 452 7.96 -3.11 7.19
CA MET A 452 8.32 -2.60 8.51
C MET A 452 7.08 -2.18 9.30
N ASP A 453 6.99 -2.65 10.53
CA ASP A 453 6.05 -2.18 11.53
C ASP A 453 6.70 -2.21 12.93
N ILE A 454 6.17 -1.41 13.84
CA ILE A 454 6.65 -1.30 15.22
C ILE A 454 5.43 -1.21 16.13
N ASP A 455 5.33 -2.19 17.04
CA ASP A 455 4.28 -2.27 18.04
C ASP A 455 4.26 -1.01 18.92
N GLY A 456 3.06 -0.52 19.24
CA GLY A 456 2.86 0.74 19.94
C GLY A 456 1.92 0.64 21.13
N PRO A 457 2.22 -0.21 22.14
CA PRO A 457 1.38 -0.35 23.33
C PRO A 457 1.19 0.96 24.10
N THR A 458 2.13 1.90 23.94
CA THR A 458 1.96 3.32 24.24
C THR A 458 2.70 4.13 23.17
N ASP A 459 2.33 5.40 22.98
CA ASP A 459 2.98 6.28 22.01
C ASP A 459 4.47 6.47 22.29
N GLN A 460 4.84 6.58 23.57
CA GLN A 460 6.23 6.74 23.97
C GLN A 460 7.08 5.52 23.59
N VAL A 461 6.56 4.30 23.81
CA VAL A 461 7.26 3.06 23.45
C VAL A 461 7.41 2.92 21.94
N GLN A 462 6.36 3.28 21.19
CA GLN A 462 6.41 3.27 19.73
C GLN A 462 7.45 4.26 19.20
N LEU A 463 7.43 5.50 19.71
CA LEU A 463 8.35 6.57 19.34
C LEU A 463 9.81 6.19 19.60
N GLU A 464 10.13 5.72 20.81
CA GLU A 464 11.48 5.28 21.17
C GLU A 464 11.97 4.12 20.29
N SER A 465 11.06 3.22 19.93
CA SER A 465 11.36 2.10 19.05
C SER A 465 11.61 2.56 17.61
N TYR A 466 10.81 3.49 17.07
CA TYR A 466 11.05 4.12 15.77
C TYR A 466 12.40 4.83 15.73
N GLN A 467 12.72 5.62 16.77
CA GLN A 467 14.01 6.31 16.92
C GLN A 467 15.21 5.35 16.95
N ARG A 468 15.03 4.14 17.48
CA ARG A 468 16.09 3.13 17.54
C ARG A 468 16.24 2.33 16.24
N ILE A 469 15.13 1.97 15.61
CA ILE A 469 15.10 0.98 14.52
C ILE A 469 15.16 1.65 13.16
N PHE A 470 14.29 2.63 12.89
CA PHE A 470 14.13 3.21 11.55
C PHE A 470 15.44 3.80 10.97
N PRO A 471 16.27 4.54 11.76
CA PRO A 471 17.55 5.06 11.26
C PRO A 471 18.52 4.00 10.75
N VAL A 472 18.53 2.81 11.36
CA VAL A 472 19.42 1.71 10.98
C VAL A 472 19.20 1.32 9.52
N PHE A 473 17.94 1.34 9.07
CA PHE A 473 17.57 1.01 7.70
C PHE A 473 17.64 2.24 6.79
N TRP A 474 17.06 3.36 7.21
CA TRP A 474 16.94 4.56 6.40
C TRP A 474 18.30 5.13 5.99
N GLU A 475 19.26 5.16 6.92
CA GLU A 475 20.60 5.70 6.68
C GLU A 475 21.54 4.69 5.98
N HIS A 476 21.19 3.40 5.93
CA HIS A 476 22.04 2.40 5.31
C HIS A 476 22.17 2.64 3.79
N PRO A 477 23.39 2.75 3.23
CA PRO A 477 23.59 3.18 1.83
C PRO A 477 23.11 2.16 0.79
N ALA A 478 23.09 0.87 1.16
CA ALA A 478 22.58 -0.19 0.30
C ALA A 478 21.04 -0.30 0.32
N VAL A 479 20.36 0.26 1.33
CA VAL A 479 18.90 0.26 1.39
C VAL A 479 18.35 1.30 0.42
N LYS A 480 17.50 0.89 -0.53
CA LYS A 480 16.96 1.74 -1.61
C LYS A 480 15.49 2.10 -1.43
N GLY A 481 14.86 1.59 -0.39
CA GLY A 481 13.52 1.98 0.04
C GLY A 481 13.11 1.27 1.31
N VAL A 482 12.14 1.86 2.01
CA VAL A 482 11.47 1.28 3.17
C VAL A 482 9.97 1.29 2.89
N THR A 483 9.30 0.15 3.04
CA THR A 483 7.85 0.02 2.93
C THR A 483 7.30 -0.33 4.31
N LEU A 484 6.35 0.46 4.81
CA LEU A 484 5.63 0.15 6.06
C LEU A 484 4.53 -0.88 5.82
N TRP A 485 4.31 -1.80 6.75
CA TRP A 485 3.25 -2.81 6.64
C TRP A 485 1.89 -2.29 7.14
N GLY A 486 1.54 -1.09 6.70
CA GLY A 486 0.35 -0.35 7.09
C GLY A 486 0.69 0.80 8.05
N PHE A 487 -0.22 1.76 8.13
CA PHE A 487 -0.07 2.96 8.97
C PHE A 487 -1.38 3.37 9.65
N ARG A 488 -2.52 2.76 9.27
CA ARG A 488 -3.84 2.97 9.87
C ARG A 488 -4.35 1.70 10.54
N PRO A 489 -5.31 1.83 11.48
CA PRO A 489 -6.03 0.68 12.01
C PRO A 489 -6.64 -0.17 10.89
N GLY A 490 -6.70 -1.48 11.11
CA GLY A 490 -7.02 -2.47 10.07
C GLY A 490 -5.78 -3.04 9.36
N MET A 491 -4.57 -2.58 9.68
CA MET A 491 -3.31 -3.24 9.32
C MET A 491 -3.14 -4.57 10.07
N TRP A 492 -2.28 -5.47 9.58
CA TRP A 492 -2.05 -6.78 10.19
C TRP A 492 -1.79 -6.75 11.71
N ARG A 493 -0.95 -5.82 12.18
CA ARG A 493 -0.58 -5.67 13.60
C ARG A 493 -1.45 -4.65 14.38
N THR A 494 -2.71 -4.49 13.99
CA THR A 494 -3.65 -3.57 14.66
C THR A 494 -3.81 -3.89 16.15
N ALA A 495 -3.85 -5.17 16.52
CA ALA A 495 -3.98 -5.61 17.91
C ALA A 495 -2.76 -5.22 18.78
N GLN A 496 -1.60 -5.01 18.17
CA GLN A 496 -0.39 -4.52 18.83
C GLN A 496 -0.23 -3.00 18.74
N GLN A 497 -1.26 -2.32 18.22
CA GLN A 497 -1.29 -0.89 18.02
C GLN A 497 -0.07 -0.41 17.22
N ALA A 498 0.28 -1.11 16.14
CA ALA A 498 1.41 -0.73 15.28
C ALA A 498 1.09 0.42 14.32
N TYR A 499 -0.18 0.82 14.21
CA TYR A 499 -0.62 1.93 13.37
C TYR A 499 0.01 3.26 13.83
N LEU A 500 0.13 4.18 12.88
CA LEU A 500 0.76 5.50 13.01
C LEU A 500 -0.26 6.65 12.99
N ILE A 501 -1.49 6.35 12.57
CA ILE A 501 -2.65 7.23 12.67
C ILE A 501 -3.62 6.65 13.70
N GLU A 502 -4.17 7.50 14.56
CA GLU A 502 -5.15 7.10 15.56
C GLU A 502 -6.44 6.55 14.94
N PRO A 503 -7.25 5.78 15.69
CA PRO A 503 -8.56 5.30 15.26
C PRO A 503 -9.56 6.37 14.87
N ASP A 504 -9.33 7.63 15.23
CA ASP A 504 -10.12 8.76 14.72
C ASP A 504 -9.91 9.01 13.21
N GLY A 505 -8.88 8.41 12.62
CA GLY A 505 -8.57 8.46 11.19
C GLY A 505 -7.84 9.73 10.75
N VAL A 506 -7.53 10.66 11.65
CA VAL A 506 -6.97 11.97 11.30
C VAL A 506 -5.75 12.33 12.14
N THR A 507 -5.73 11.97 13.42
CA THR A 507 -4.66 12.33 14.34
C THR A 507 -3.45 11.43 14.11
N GLU A 508 -2.29 12.05 13.85
CA GLU A 508 -1.02 11.34 13.82
C GLU A 508 -0.55 10.98 15.22
N ARG A 509 0.00 9.78 15.37
CA ARG A 509 0.70 9.40 16.59
C ARG A 509 2.09 10.04 16.63
N PRO A 510 2.70 10.24 17.81
CA PRO A 510 4.02 10.84 17.93
C PRO A 510 5.11 10.17 17.08
N ALA A 511 5.03 8.85 16.86
CA ALA A 511 5.94 8.14 15.98
C ALA A 511 5.83 8.56 14.50
N MET A 512 4.62 8.90 14.03
CA MET A 512 4.38 9.37 12.66
C MET A 512 4.90 10.78 12.44
N GLU A 513 4.63 11.68 13.40
CA GLU A 513 5.14 13.04 13.40
C GLU A 513 6.68 13.03 13.35
N TRP A 514 7.29 12.24 14.24
CA TRP A 514 8.74 12.06 14.26
C TRP A 514 9.27 11.45 12.97
N LEU A 515 8.62 10.42 12.41
CA LEU A 515 9.06 9.77 11.17
C LEU A 515 9.08 10.76 10.01
N ARG A 516 8.03 11.57 9.87
CA ARG A 516 7.95 12.64 8.86
C ARG A 516 9.10 13.61 9.01
N GLU A 517 9.28 14.19 10.19
CA GLU A 517 10.33 15.18 10.44
C GLU A 517 11.72 14.58 10.23
N TYR A 518 11.94 13.36 10.73
CA TYR A 518 13.22 12.67 10.61
C TYR A 518 13.57 12.40 9.15
N VAL A 519 12.66 11.84 8.36
CA VAL A 519 12.91 11.58 6.93
C VAL A 519 13.18 12.88 6.18
N GLN A 520 12.35 13.90 6.36
CA GLN A 520 12.48 15.19 5.67
C GLN A 520 13.80 15.90 6.01
N ASN A 521 14.25 15.83 7.27
CA ASN A 521 15.49 16.48 7.71
C ASN A 521 16.75 15.64 7.52
N THR A 522 16.62 14.32 7.33
CA THR A 522 17.79 13.45 7.10
C THR A 522 18.40 13.71 5.73
N VAL A 523 19.69 14.04 5.72
CA VAL A 523 20.51 14.13 4.51
C VAL A 523 21.12 12.77 4.26
N LEU A 524 20.63 12.07 3.23
CA LEU A 524 21.15 10.78 2.84
C LEU A 524 22.32 10.97 1.89
N HIS A 525 23.51 10.52 2.30
CA HIS A 525 24.64 10.43 1.39
C HIS A 525 24.40 9.28 0.42
N THR A 526 24.25 9.58 -0.87
CA THR A 526 24.31 8.55 -1.90
C THR A 526 25.74 8.03 -1.94
N ARG A 527 25.93 6.73 -1.65
CA ARG A 527 27.16 6.05 -2.04
C ARG A 527 27.17 6.02 -3.56
N GLU A 528 27.76 7.04 -4.17
CA GLU A 528 28.43 6.89 -5.48
C GLU A 528 29.17 5.54 -5.45
N PRO A 529 29.05 4.69 -6.48
CA PRO A 529 29.77 3.43 -6.52
C PRO A 529 31.22 3.72 -6.15
N ALA A 530 31.78 2.89 -5.25
CA ALA A 530 33.17 3.06 -4.84
C ALA A 530 34.00 3.25 -6.11
N PRO A 531 34.74 4.37 -6.26
CA PRO A 531 35.58 4.54 -7.43
C PRO A 531 36.44 3.29 -7.52
N THR A 532 36.48 2.66 -8.70
CA THR A 532 37.32 1.49 -8.92
C THR A 532 38.74 1.80 -8.47
N SER A 533 39.55 0.79 -8.18
CA SER A 533 40.94 1.00 -7.74
C SER A 533 41.79 1.86 -8.70
N ASP A 534 41.28 2.18 -9.89
CA ASP A 534 41.91 2.99 -10.93
C ASP A 534 41.94 4.50 -10.63
N HIS A 535 41.17 5.00 -9.65
CA HIS A 535 41.13 6.42 -9.34
C HIS A 535 42.32 6.91 -8.51
N VAL A 536 43.05 6.01 -7.84
CA VAL A 536 44.17 6.38 -6.96
C VAL A 536 45.50 5.97 -7.57
N ALA A 537 46.32 6.97 -7.85
CA ALA A 537 47.62 6.81 -8.48
C ALA A 537 48.74 7.17 -7.50
N VAL A 538 49.72 6.26 -7.37
CA VAL A 538 50.98 6.50 -6.66
C VAL A 538 52.06 6.77 -7.70
N PHE A 539 52.71 7.93 -7.62
CA PHE A 539 53.74 8.34 -8.57
C PHE A 539 54.90 9.07 -7.88
N PRO A 540 56.17 8.78 -8.25
CA PRO A 540 56.58 7.69 -9.13
C PRO A 540 56.40 6.32 -8.46
N ASN A 541 56.16 5.26 -9.23
CA ASN A 541 56.12 3.88 -8.75
C ASN A 541 56.58 2.94 -9.88
N PRO A 542 57.84 2.46 -9.88
CA PRO A 542 58.76 2.46 -8.74
C PRO A 542 59.29 3.85 -8.33
N VAL A 543 59.57 4.01 -7.05
CA VAL A 543 59.98 5.23 -6.38
C VAL A 543 61.50 5.30 -6.41
N THR A 544 62.04 6.34 -7.03
CA THR A 544 63.49 6.56 -7.17
C THR A 544 63.94 7.89 -6.55
N ALA A 545 63.03 8.60 -5.88
CA ALA A 545 63.24 9.90 -5.28
C ALA A 545 62.67 9.89 -3.85
N ASP A 546 63.13 10.81 -3.01
CA ASP A 546 62.73 10.90 -1.60
C ASP A 546 61.27 11.36 -1.39
N GLN A 547 60.49 11.53 -2.47
CA GLN A 547 59.13 12.06 -2.45
C GLN A 547 58.17 11.18 -3.27
N ILE A 548 57.02 10.86 -2.66
CA ILE A 548 55.88 10.25 -3.35
C ILE A 548 54.72 11.22 -3.43
N THR A 549 54.02 11.19 -4.57
CA THR A 549 52.70 11.80 -4.74
C THR A 549 51.63 10.73 -4.85
N VAL A 550 50.59 10.83 -4.03
CA VAL A 550 49.36 10.03 -4.13
C VAL A 550 48.23 10.96 -4.55
N ARG A 551 47.57 10.62 -5.67
CA ARG A 551 46.43 11.39 -6.22
C ARG A 551 45.13 10.61 -6.12
N GLY A 552 43.99 11.29 -6.13
CA GLY A 552 42.67 10.68 -6.00
C GLY A 552 42.24 10.48 -4.55
N MET A 553 42.73 11.33 -3.64
CA MET A 553 42.60 11.17 -2.19
C MET A 553 41.39 11.92 -1.61
N GLU A 554 40.46 12.37 -2.45
CA GLU A 554 39.35 13.27 -2.09
C GLU A 554 38.46 12.76 -0.94
N ARG A 555 38.39 11.44 -0.74
CA ARG A 555 37.57 10.76 0.27
C ARG A 555 38.38 10.03 1.33
N VAL A 556 39.71 10.05 1.24
CA VAL A 556 40.56 9.29 2.15
C VAL A 556 40.71 10.04 3.46
N GLN A 557 40.23 9.46 4.56
CA GLN A 557 40.33 10.05 5.89
C GLN A 557 41.63 9.68 6.60
N ARG A 558 42.24 8.55 6.22
CA ARG A 558 43.51 8.06 6.77
C ARG A 558 44.30 7.30 5.71
N ALA A 559 45.60 7.51 5.68
CA ALA A 559 46.55 6.83 4.80
C ALA A 559 47.69 6.26 5.64
N GLU A 560 48.04 4.99 5.44
CA GLU A 560 49.04 4.28 6.22
C GLU A 560 49.96 3.45 5.31
N LEU A 561 51.26 3.51 5.54
CA LEU A 561 52.26 2.76 4.78
C LEU A 561 52.85 1.67 5.66
N PHE A 562 52.83 0.44 5.17
CA PHE A 562 53.35 -0.74 5.86
C PHE A 562 54.50 -1.39 5.08
N ASP A 563 55.48 -1.95 5.78
CA ASP A 563 56.40 -2.92 5.18
C ASP A 563 55.74 -4.31 5.04
N LEU A 564 56.40 -5.24 4.35
CA LEU A 564 55.84 -6.60 4.14
C LEU A 564 55.70 -7.44 5.42
N SER A 565 56.29 -7.02 6.54
CA SER A 565 56.09 -7.66 7.83
C SER A 565 54.83 -7.17 8.54
N GLY A 566 54.12 -6.18 7.96
CA GLY A 566 52.94 -5.56 8.55
C GLY A 566 53.28 -4.44 9.54
N ARG A 567 54.55 -4.02 9.64
CA ARG A 567 54.94 -2.92 10.51
C ARG A 567 54.56 -1.58 9.87
N LEU A 568 53.86 -0.74 10.63
CA LEU A 568 53.51 0.62 10.23
C LEU A 568 54.78 1.48 10.13
N ILE A 569 54.98 2.09 8.98
CA ILE A 569 56.14 2.92 8.66
C ILE A 569 55.76 4.40 8.65
N TRP A 570 54.55 4.72 8.20
CA TRP A 570 54.08 6.09 8.07
C TRP A 570 52.55 6.17 8.11
N SER A 571 51.98 7.27 8.61
CA SER A 571 50.54 7.52 8.65
C SER A 571 50.22 9.01 8.47
N ALA A 572 49.09 9.33 7.85
CA ALA A 572 48.53 10.66 7.77
C ALA A 572 46.99 10.64 7.68
N SER A 573 46.36 11.77 8.00
CA SER A 573 44.93 12.02 7.77
C SER A 573 44.77 13.10 6.70
N PRO A 574 44.80 12.74 5.41
CA PRO A 574 44.75 13.73 4.34
C PRO A 574 43.36 14.38 4.25
N GLY A 575 43.33 15.71 4.15
CA GLY A 575 42.12 16.49 3.84
C GLY A 575 42.14 17.06 2.43
N CYS A 576 42.82 16.39 1.49
CA CYS A 576 43.12 16.93 0.17
C CYS A 576 43.17 15.83 -0.90
N ASN A 577 42.93 16.21 -2.16
CA ASN A 577 42.96 15.28 -3.31
C ASN A 577 44.36 14.73 -3.64
N VAL A 578 45.41 15.49 -3.31
CA VAL A 578 46.80 15.14 -3.63
C VAL A 578 47.63 15.21 -2.38
N LEU A 579 48.13 14.06 -1.94
CA LEU A 579 49.02 13.93 -0.81
C LEU A 579 50.45 13.77 -1.30
N ARG A 580 51.33 14.67 -0.86
CA ARG A 580 52.78 14.56 -1.08
C ARG A 580 53.45 14.38 0.27
N PHE A 581 54.34 13.40 0.36
CA PHE A 581 55.11 13.18 1.56
C PHE A 581 56.49 12.64 1.20
N ASP A 582 57.47 13.02 2.03
CA ASP A 582 58.87 12.66 1.87
C ASP A 582 59.23 11.55 2.85
N PHE A 583 60.04 10.59 2.43
CA PHE A 583 60.46 9.49 3.29
C PHE A 583 61.78 8.85 2.84
N ALA A 584 62.62 8.55 3.83
CA ALA A 584 63.85 7.78 3.69
C ALA A 584 63.54 6.29 3.92
N LEU A 585 63.08 5.60 2.89
CA LEU A 585 62.83 4.15 2.92
C LEU A 585 63.98 3.39 2.28
N SER A 586 64.29 2.22 2.84
CA SER A 586 65.19 1.27 2.18
C SER A 586 64.52 0.71 0.90
N PRO A 587 65.31 0.30 -0.12
CA PRO A 587 64.79 -0.41 -1.27
C PRO A 587 63.95 -1.62 -0.86
N GLY A 588 62.76 -1.77 -1.45
CA GLY A 588 61.80 -2.79 -1.05
C GLY A 588 60.37 -2.54 -1.52
N LEU A 589 59.50 -3.49 -1.20
CA LEU A 589 58.07 -3.41 -1.48
C LEU A 589 57.31 -3.01 -0.20
N TYR A 590 56.41 -2.05 -0.34
CA TYR A 590 55.57 -1.54 0.73
C TYR A 590 54.10 -1.56 0.31
N ILE A 591 53.20 -1.52 1.30
CA ILE A 591 51.76 -1.50 1.10
C ILE A 591 51.21 -0.20 1.67
N LEU A 592 50.67 0.66 0.79
CA LEU A 592 49.93 1.86 1.19
C LEU A 592 48.46 1.49 1.33
N GLN A 593 47.94 1.49 2.56
CA GLN A 593 46.52 1.33 2.86
C GLN A 593 45.86 2.70 3.00
N LEU A 594 44.69 2.86 2.39
CA LEU A 594 43.93 4.11 2.34
C LEU A 594 42.54 3.82 2.86
N TYR A 595 42.11 4.55 3.89
CA TYR A 595 40.86 4.34 4.60
C TYR A 595 39.84 5.43 4.24
N ASP A 596 38.64 5.00 3.89
CA ASP A 596 37.49 5.84 3.55
C ASP A 596 36.24 5.23 4.23
N GLU A 597 35.63 5.97 5.16
CA GLU A 597 34.34 5.69 5.83
C GLU A 597 33.98 4.20 6.00
N GLY A 598 34.86 3.45 6.68
CA GLY A 598 34.62 2.04 7.03
C GLY A 598 35.14 1.01 6.02
N CYS A 599 35.73 1.45 4.91
CA CYS A 599 36.45 0.62 3.94
C CYS A 599 37.95 0.98 3.92
N PHE A 600 38.79 0.07 3.43
CA PHE A 600 40.17 0.38 3.05
C PHE A 600 40.54 -0.28 1.74
N TYR A 601 41.46 0.34 1.00
CA TYR A 601 42.08 -0.26 -0.19
C TYR A 601 43.60 -0.09 -0.15
N ALA A 602 44.31 -0.97 -0.84
CA ALA A 602 45.76 -1.08 -0.77
C ALA A 602 46.42 -0.83 -2.13
N LYS A 603 47.52 -0.06 -2.15
CA LYS A 603 48.40 0.14 -3.31
C LYS A 603 49.80 -0.37 -2.98
N LYS A 604 50.40 -1.06 -3.95
CA LYS A 604 51.81 -1.47 -3.88
C LYS A 604 52.69 -0.25 -4.13
N VAL A 605 53.68 -0.04 -3.28
CA VAL A 605 54.70 1.00 -3.43
C VAL A 605 56.05 0.31 -3.51
N MET A 606 56.67 0.32 -4.70
CA MET A 606 57.98 -0.27 -4.92
C MET A 606 59.04 0.83 -4.81
N VAL A 607 60.01 0.68 -3.91
CA VAL A 607 61.16 1.58 -3.75
C VAL A 607 62.39 0.88 -4.32
N LEU A 608 63.08 1.51 -5.28
CA LEU A 608 64.26 0.95 -5.95
C LEU A 608 65.56 1.27 -5.22
#